data_AF-A0A0N5C9B7-F1
#
_entry.id   AF-A0A0N5C9B7-F1
#
_cell.length_a   1.000
_cell.length_b   1.000
_cell.length_c   1.000
_cell.angle_alpha   90.00
_cell.angle_beta   90.00
_cell.angle_gamma   90.00
#
_symmetry.space_group_name_H-M   'P 1'
#
loop_
_entity.id
_entity.type
_entity.pdbx_description
1 polymer ?
#
loop_
_entity_poly.entity_id
_entity_poly.type
_entity_poly.pdbx_seq_one_letter_code
_entity_poly.pdbx_strand_id
1 'polypeptide(L)'
;MKYLTLLFSTFTLLSVIESYITSSSNSTDKYKGIIYNRKVVKEKYFVAPKYKLATCTVHKSFSSMLTSILCYLDMEKVFLKNFDHLADFTFKFKTCVYKKNNFLGSFGNLIKIHGKSNEVSFLKTWKVIMVVRNPIERFISGFVHLCYTHKVRNYKQFCLGCGKNFKCFVNKLYNILTSGYISAVHGYFQTKAHFYPQTMQCNYLKNKNKFAVLKFDPKNLDSFYKSLEEILIQQNVPREKVEYIDREIRTYRIKHSTTGKAKTIEFIEKFYKEKDILKKLIEIYYYDFKEFDFEIPNI
;
A
#
# COMPACT_ATOMS: atom_id res chain seq x y z
N MET A 1 2.74 -4.54 -54.77
CA MET A 1 2.76 -3.70 -53.55
C MET A 1 1.51 -3.81 -52.64
N LYS A 2 0.68 -4.87 -52.74
CA LYS A 2 -0.47 -5.08 -51.83
C LYS A 2 -0.39 -6.34 -50.96
N TYR A 3 0.60 -7.21 -51.18
CA TYR A 3 0.80 -8.44 -50.40
C TYR A 3 1.83 -8.31 -49.26
N LEU A 4 2.65 -7.26 -49.26
CA LEU A 4 3.67 -7.04 -48.22
C LEU A 4 3.10 -6.40 -46.94
N THR A 5 1.97 -5.69 -47.05
CA THR A 5 1.30 -5.04 -45.90
C THR A 5 0.43 -6.00 -45.09
N LEU A 6 0.00 -7.14 -45.65
CA LEU A 6 -0.78 -8.14 -44.90
C LEU A 6 0.10 -8.99 -43.97
N LEU A 7 1.35 -9.25 -44.35
CA LEU A 7 2.31 -10.04 -43.57
C LEU A 7 2.82 -9.32 -42.31
N PHE A 8 2.91 -7.99 -42.33
CA PHE A 8 3.29 -7.21 -41.14
C PHE A 8 2.17 -7.11 -40.09
N SER A 9 0.91 -7.17 -40.53
CA SER A 9 -0.26 -7.12 -39.62
C SER A 9 -0.47 -8.44 -38.86
N THR A 10 -0.15 -9.58 -39.48
CA THR A 10 -0.25 -10.89 -38.82
C THR A 10 0.91 -11.15 -37.85
N PHE A 11 2.12 -10.69 -38.16
CA PHE A 11 3.29 -10.81 -37.25
C PHE A 11 3.16 -9.96 -35.98
N THR A 12 2.53 -8.78 -36.08
CA THR A 12 2.28 -7.91 -34.91
C THR A 12 1.15 -8.45 -34.03
N LEU A 13 0.16 -9.13 -34.61
CA LEU A 13 -0.89 -9.79 -33.81
C LEU A 13 -0.36 -11.05 -33.09
N LEU A 14 0.51 -11.83 -33.73
CA LEU A 14 1.15 -12.99 -33.13
C LEU A 14 2.09 -12.62 -31.98
N SER A 15 2.89 -11.56 -32.10
CA SER A 15 3.78 -11.11 -30.99
C SER A 15 3.02 -10.49 -29.81
N VAL A 16 1.85 -9.88 -30.06
CA VAL A 16 0.96 -9.40 -28.99
C VAL A 16 0.26 -10.57 -28.30
N ILE A 17 -0.08 -11.64 -29.02
CA ILE A 17 -0.66 -12.86 -28.43
C ILE A 17 0.42 -13.65 -27.66
N GLU A 18 1.64 -13.76 -28.18
CA GLU A 18 2.77 -14.40 -27.49
C GLU A 18 3.17 -13.67 -26.21
N SER A 19 3.15 -12.32 -26.20
CA SER A 19 3.39 -11.54 -24.97
C SER A 19 2.23 -11.61 -23.96
N TYR A 20 1.01 -11.89 -24.42
CA TYR A 20 -0.15 -12.11 -23.53
C TYR A 20 -0.14 -13.53 -22.94
N ILE A 21 0.28 -14.53 -23.74
CA ILE A 21 0.35 -15.95 -23.33
C ILE A 21 1.62 -16.28 -22.53
N THR A 22 2.74 -15.56 -22.74
CA THR A 22 3.93 -15.70 -21.86
C THR A 22 3.74 -15.13 -20.45
N SER A 23 2.60 -14.49 -20.16
CA SER A 23 2.20 -14.22 -18.76
C SER A 23 1.58 -15.44 -18.06
N SER A 24 1.37 -16.55 -18.76
CA SER A 24 0.69 -17.74 -18.23
C SER A 24 1.19 -19.07 -18.82
N SER A 25 2.48 -19.39 -18.77
CA SER A 25 2.96 -20.77 -18.47
C SER A 25 4.49 -20.86 -18.60
N ASN A 26 5.17 -20.95 -17.46
CA ASN A 26 6.23 -21.91 -17.13
C ASN A 26 6.81 -21.54 -15.76
N SER A 27 5.92 -21.53 -14.76
CA SER A 27 6.32 -21.34 -13.39
C SER A 27 6.29 -22.70 -12.70
N THR A 28 7.48 -23.22 -12.38
CA THR A 28 7.68 -24.31 -11.39
C THR A 28 7.32 -23.88 -9.96
N ASP A 29 6.79 -22.67 -9.84
CA ASP A 29 6.40 -22.04 -8.61
C ASP A 29 5.14 -22.68 -8.06
N LYS A 30 5.33 -23.39 -6.95
CA LYS A 30 4.27 -24.03 -6.17
C LYS A 30 3.16 -23.04 -5.76
N TYR A 31 3.45 -21.73 -5.76
CA TYR A 31 2.49 -20.69 -5.41
C TYR A 31 1.86 -20.06 -6.65
N LYS A 32 0.59 -20.37 -6.90
CA LYS A 32 -0.23 -19.64 -7.88
C LYS A 32 -0.67 -18.31 -7.27
N GLY A 33 0.22 -17.32 -7.27
CA GLY A 33 -0.08 -16.00 -6.74
C GLY A 33 -1.34 -15.38 -7.37
N ILE A 34 -2.03 -14.53 -6.62
CA ILE A 34 -3.23 -13.85 -7.10
C ILE A 34 -2.87 -12.43 -7.49
N ILE A 35 -2.91 -12.12 -8.78
CA ILE A 35 -2.66 -10.77 -9.27
C ILE A 35 -3.64 -10.41 -10.38
N TYR A 36 -4.05 -9.14 -10.40
CA TYR A 36 -4.97 -8.63 -11.41
C TYR A 36 -4.36 -7.41 -12.08
N ASN A 37 -4.30 -7.43 -13.41
CA ASN A 37 -3.87 -6.28 -14.23
C ASN A 37 -4.94 -5.16 -14.33
N ARG A 38 -6.01 -5.28 -13.54
CA ARG A 38 -7.12 -4.33 -13.46
C ARG A 38 -7.23 -3.80 -12.04
N LYS A 39 -7.78 -2.59 -11.89
CA LYS A 39 -7.91 -1.91 -10.60
C LYS A 39 -8.87 -2.64 -9.67
N VAL A 40 -8.36 -3.17 -8.56
CA VAL A 40 -9.17 -3.85 -7.52
C VAL A 40 -9.38 -2.97 -6.29
N VAL A 41 -8.30 -2.33 -5.82
CA VAL A 41 -8.34 -1.42 -4.67
C VAL A 41 -8.38 0.03 -5.16
N LYS A 42 -9.24 0.85 -4.55
CA LYS A 42 -9.31 2.27 -4.86
C LYS A 42 -8.01 2.94 -4.41
N GLU A 43 -7.38 3.66 -5.32
CA GLU A 43 -6.19 4.44 -5.03
C GLU A 43 -6.57 5.70 -4.25
N LYS A 44 -5.64 6.15 -3.41
CA LYS A 44 -5.76 7.42 -2.71
C LYS A 44 -4.36 7.99 -2.53
N TYR A 45 -4.17 9.18 -3.07
CA TYR A 45 -2.92 9.91 -2.94
C TYR A 45 -3.08 11.13 -2.04
N PHE A 46 -2.01 11.49 -1.36
CA PHE A 46 -1.82 12.75 -0.65
C PHE A 46 -0.57 13.44 -1.19
N VAL A 47 -0.52 14.77 -1.10
CA VAL A 47 0.53 15.57 -1.74
C VAL A 47 1.01 16.69 -0.80
N ALA A 48 2.27 17.07 -0.97
CA ALA A 48 2.85 18.31 -0.46
C ALA A 48 3.47 19.06 -1.64
N PRO A 49 2.67 19.85 -2.41
CA PRO A 49 3.08 20.35 -3.72
C PRO A 49 4.28 21.30 -3.68
N LYS A 50 4.45 22.05 -2.59
CA LYS A 50 5.63 22.91 -2.37
C LYS A 50 6.94 22.14 -2.51
N TYR A 51 6.94 20.88 -2.11
CA TYR A 51 8.10 20.00 -2.12
C TYR A 51 8.01 18.92 -3.20
N LYS A 52 7.02 18.98 -4.12
CA LYS A 52 6.81 17.97 -5.18
C LYS A 52 6.76 16.52 -4.65
N LEU A 53 6.25 16.36 -3.44
CA LEU A 53 6.08 15.07 -2.78
C LEU A 53 4.64 14.58 -2.94
N ALA A 54 4.48 13.30 -3.19
CA ALA A 54 3.22 12.61 -3.11
C ALA A 54 3.38 11.26 -2.43
N THR A 55 2.29 10.71 -1.89
CA THR A 55 2.27 9.33 -1.41
C THR A 55 1.00 8.62 -1.82
N CYS A 56 1.09 7.34 -2.15
CA CYS A 56 -0.08 6.47 -2.21
C CYS A 56 -0.32 5.78 -0.87
N THR A 57 -1.57 5.75 -0.40
CA THR A 57 -1.89 5.12 0.88
C THR A 57 -2.05 3.60 0.77
N VAL A 58 -1.04 2.89 1.25
CA VAL A 58 -1.13 1.45 1.55
C VAL A 58 -1.44 1.28 3.03
N HIS A 59 -2.68 0.91 3.37
CA HIS A 59 -3.06 0.82 4.78
C HIS A 59 -2.20 -0.23 5.51
N LYS A 60 -1.91 0.04 6.80
CA LYS A 60 -1.08 -0.82 7.68
C LYS A 60 0.41 -0.89 7.34
N SER A 61 0.86 -0.05 6.42
CA SER A 61 2.26 0.15 6.04
C SER A 61 2.65 1.62 6.25
N PHE A 62 2.63 2.11 7.50
CA PHE A 62 2.97 3.50 7.86
C PHE A 62 2.12 4.63 7.22
N SER A 63 1.06 4.30 6.48
CA SER A 63 0.30 5.27 5.68
C SER A 63 -0.30 6.45 6.45
N SER A 64 -0.73 6.26 7.69
CA SER A 64 -1.30 7.36 8.49
C SER A 64 -0.24 8.38 8.88
N MET A 65 0.95 7.90 9.27
CA MET A 65 2.07 8.77 9.62
C MET A 65 2.61 9.48 8.38
N LEU A 66 2.77 8.77 7.26
CA LEU A 66 3.20 9.41 6.01
C LEU A 66 2.20 10.45 5.51
N THR A 67 0.89 10.18 5.64
CA THR A 67 -0.15 11.18 5.37
C THR A 67 -0.02 12.39 6.28
N SER A 68 0.20 12.17 7.58
CA SER A 68 0.43 13.23 8.57
C SER A 68 1.60 14.13 8.18
N ILE A 69 2.74 13.53 7.81
CA ILE A 69 3.93 14.24 7.33
C ILE A 69 3.59 15.12 6.12
N LEU A 70 2.91 14.58 5.11
CA LEU A 70 2.57 15.37 3.92
C LEU A 70 1.56 16.50 4.25
N CYS A 71 0.60 16.26 5.15
CA CYS A 71 -0.28 17.32 5.64
C CYS A 71 0.50 18.41 6.39
N TYR A 72 1.43 18.04 7.27
CA TYR A 72 2.29 19.00 7.96
C TYR A 72 3.13 19.82 6.96
N LEU A 73 3.74 19.18 5.97
CA LEU A 73 4.55 19.86 4.96
C LEU A 73 3.73 20.79 4.06
N ASP A 74 2.50 20.42 3.72
CA ASP A 74 1.60 21.21 2.86
C ASP A 74 0.95 22.40 3.59
N MET A 75 0.72 22.29 4.89
CA MET A 75 -0.06 23.27 5.66
C MET A 75 0.41 23.43 7.11
N GLU A 76 1.72 23.54 7.31
CA GLU A 76 2.41 23.59 8.61
C GLU A 76 1.70 24.40 9.68
N LYS A 77 1.46 25.70 9.45
CA LYS A 77 0.85 26.59 10.46
C LYS A 77 -0.52 26.09 10.92
N VAL A 78 -1.31 25.57 9.99
CA VAL A 78 -2.64 25.03 10.29
C VAL A 78 -2.52 23.68 10.98
N PHE A 79 -1.56 22.85 10.56
CA PHE A 79 -1.29 21.55 11.17
C PHE A 79 -0.89 21.70 12.65
N LEU A 80 0.12 22.53 12.93
CA LEU A 80 0.64 22.76 14.29
C LEU A 80 -0.37 23.46 15.23
N LYS A 81 -1.38 24.14 14.68
CA LYS A 81 -2.50 24.66 15.48
C LYS A 81 -3.49 23.57 15.94
N ASN A 82 -3.52 22.43 15.24
CA ASN A 82 -4.50 21.36 15.49
C ASN A 82 -3.89 20.11 16.14
N PHE A 83 -2.57 19.94 16.05
CA PHE A 83 -1.87 18.74 16.51
C PHE A 83 -0.53 19.14 17.13
N ASP A 84 -0.26 18.60 18.32
CA ASP A 84 1.02 18.77 19.01
C ASP A 84 2.09 17.85 18.39
N HIS A 85 1.67 16.65 17.95
CA HIS A 85 2.53 15.66 17.32
C HIS A 85 2.02 15.19 15.96
N LEU A 86 2.93 14.74 15.10
CA LEU A 86 2.56 14.06 13.84
C LEU A 86 1.71 12.80 14.11
N ALA A 87 1.92 12.15 15.26
CA ALA A 87 1.17 10.96 15.67
C ALA A 87 -0.30 11.23 16.04
N ASP A 88 -0.67 12.48 16.31
CA ASP A 88 -2.03 12.87 16.69
C ASP A 88 -2.97 12.98 15.48
N PHE A 89 -2.40 12.93 14.27
CA PHE A 89 -3.15 13.02 13.03
C PHE A 89 -4.30 12.02 12.97
N THR A 90 -5.43 12.52 12.49
CA THR A 90 -6.64 11.75 12.24
C THR A 90 -7.17 12.02 10.85
N PHE A 91 -7.66 10.98 10.16
CA PHE A 91 -8.36 11.14 8.88
C PHE A 91 -9.67 11.95 8.98
N LYS A 92 -10.09 12.33 10.19
CA LYS A 92 -11.16 13.31 10.42
C LYS A 92 -10.72 14.76 10.19
N PHE A 93 -9.43 15.03 10.04
CA PHE A 93 -8.88 16.35 9.73
C PHE A 93 -9.23 16.76 8.30
N LYS A 94 -10.45 17.26 8.13
CA LYS A 94 -11.06 17.58 6.83
C LYS A 94 -10.20 18.56 6.03
N THR A 95 -9.56 19.50 6.70
CA THR A 95 -8.77 20.56 6.07
C THR A 95 -7.62 20.03 5.24
N CYS A 96 -6.96 18.93 5.64
CA CYS A 96 -5.99 18.24 4.78
C CYS A 96 -6.66 17.18 3.89
N VAL A 97 -7.53 16.34 4.48
CA VAL A 97 -8.03 15.12 3.81
C VAL A 97 -8.96 15.42 2.63
N TYR A 98 -9.70 16.52 2.70
CA TYR A 98 -10.64 16.96 1.66
C TYR A 98 -10.20 18.25 0.97
N LYS A 99 -8.95 18.69 1.19
CA LYS A 99 -8.39 19.82 0.43
C LYS A 99 -8.47 19.50 -1.06
N LYS A 100 -9.05 20.43 -1.83
CA LYS A 100 -9.12 20.35 -3.29
C LYS A 100 -7.71 20.07 -3.82
N ASN A 101 -7.59 19.11 -4.74
CA ASN A 101 -6.32 18.65 -5.33
C ASN A 101 -5.37 17.84 -4.42
N ASN A 102 -5.72 17.62 -3.14
CA ASN A 102 -4.98 16.71 -2.26
C ASN A 102 -5.62 15.32 -2.14
N PHE A 103 -6.89 15.17 -2.52
CA PHE A 103 -7.58 13.87 -2.56
C PHE A 103 -7.66 13.36 -4.00
N LEU A 104 -6.62 12.68 -4.46
CA LEU A 104 -6.54 12.19 -5.84
C LEU A 104 -6.79 10.68 -5.91
N GLY A 105 -7.71 10.28 -6.79
CA GLY A 105 -8.19 8.89 -6.91
C GLY A 105 -7.44 8.00 -7.92
N SER A 106 -6.40 8.53 -8.57
CA SER A 106 -5.55 7.78 -9.51
C SER A 106 -4.19 8.48 -9.71
N PHE A 107 -3.18 7.70 -10.10
CA PHE A 107 -1.88 8.24 -10.51
C PHE A 107 -2.01 9.21 -11.71
N GLY A 108 -2.89 8.90 -12.67
CA GLY A 108 -3.15 9.79 -13.80
C GLY A 108 -3.69 11.16 -13.38
N ASN A 109 -4.54 11.23 -12.35
CA ASN A 109 -5.01 12.51 -11.80
C ASN A 109 -3.88 13.29 -11.11
N LEU A 110 -2.93 12.60 -10.48
CA LEU A 110 -1.74 13.22 -9.90
C LEU A 110 -0.92 13.93 -10.98
N ILE A 111 -0.63 13.25 -12.10
CA ILE A 111 0.06 13.85 -13.25
C ILE A 111 -0.76 14.98 -13.86
N LYS A 112 -2.07 14.78 -14.08
CA LYS A 112 -2.94 15.79 -14.70
C LYS A 112 -2.92 17.11 -13.93
N ILE A 113 -3.05 17.05 -12.60
CA ILE A 113 -3.18 18.24 -11.76
C ILE A 113 -1.81 18.85 -11.43
N HIS A 114 -0.88 18.03 -10.96
CA HIS A 114 0.40 18.52 -10.43
C HIS A 114 1.53 18.51 -11.45
N GLY A 115 1.43 17.65 -12.47
CA GLY A 115 2.30 17.65 -13.64
C GLY A 115 1.76 18.46 -14.82
N LYS A 116 0.57 19.08 -14.69
CA LYS A 116 -0.13 19.76 -15.80
C LYS A 116 -0.23 18.88 -17.05
N SER A 117 -0.54 17.59 -16.85
CA SER A 117 -0.57 16.55 -17.89
C SER A 117 0.78 16.21 -18.54
N ASN A 118 1.90 16.78 -18.09
CA ASN A 118 3.24 16.42 -18.55
C ASN A 118 3.84 15.34 -17.66
N GLU A 119 3.67 14.08 -18.06
CA GLU A 119 4.18 12.92 -17.31
C GLU A 119 5.70 12.92 -17.18
N VAL A 120 6.44 13.25 -18.24
CA VAL A 120 7.92 13.23 -18.23
C VAL A 120 8.46 14.23 -17.22
N SER A 121 7.97 15.47 -17.26
CA SER A 121 8.36 16.52 -16.31
C SER A 121 7.95 16.17 -14.88
N PHE A 122 6.75 15.60 -14.70
CA PHE A 122 6.29 15.13 -13.40
C PHE A 122 7.22 14.08 -12.82
N LEU A 123 7.49 12.99 -13.56
CA LEU A 123 8.35 11.89 -13.09
C LEU A 123 9.80 12.31 -12.84
N LYS A 124 10.30 13.33 -13.57
CA LYS A 124 11.64 13.89 -13.34
C LYS A 124 11.74 14.70 -12.04
N THR A 125 10.64 15.34 -11.61
CA THR A 125 10.69 16.36 -10.55
C THR A 125 9.94 15.99 -9.28
N TRP A 126 8.96 15.09 -9.35
CA TRP A 126 8.18 14.63 -8.21
C TRP A 126 8.68 13.28 -7.69
N LYS A 127 8.58 13.09 -6.37
CA LYS A 127 8.75 11.78 -5.74
C LYS A 127 7.41 11.28 -5.21
N VAL A 128 6.94 10.16 -5.76
CA VAL A 128 5.72 9.48 -5.31
C VAL A 128 6.11 8.30 -4.42
N ILE A 129 5.95 8.46 -3.11
CA ILE A 129 6.35 7.47 -2.11
C ILE A 129 5.26 6.41 -1.95
N MET A 130 5.65 5.14 -2.03
CA MET A 130 4.81 4.01 -1.64
C MET A 130 5.50 3.23 -0.53
N VAL A 131 4.88 3.16 0.65
CA VAL A 131 5.43 2.38 1.76
C VAL A 131 4.82 1.00 1.74
N VAL A 132 5.68 -0.01 1.73
CA VAL A 132 5.32 -1.43 1.79
C VAL A 132 5.79 -2.03 3.10
N ARG A 133 5.14 -3.11 3.55
CA ARG A 133 5.47 -3.82 4.79
C ARG A 133 5.44 -5.32 4.53
N ASN A 134 6.20 -6.10 5.30
CA ASN A 134 6.11 -7.55 5.26
C ASN A 134 4.62 -8.00 5.30
N PRO A 135 4.14 -8.82 4.35
CA PRO A 135 2.72 -9.07 4.19
C PRO A 135 2.03 -9.72 5.39
N ILE A 136 2.72 -10.63 6.09
CA ILE A 136 2.18 -11.30 7.29
C ILE A 136 2.08 -10.31 8.44
N GLU A 137 3.14 -9.53 8.69
CA GLU A 137 3.14 -8.47 9.69
C GLU A 137 2.04 -7.43 9.43
N ARG A 138 1.83 -7.08 8.16
CA ARG A 138 0.76 -6.18 7.73
C ARG A 138 -0.62 -6.79 8.02
N PHE A 139 -0.83 -8.06 7.69
CA PHE A 139 -2.06 -8.79 8.00
C PHE A 139 -2.33 -8.79 9.51
N ILE A 140 -1.35 -9.18 10.33
CA ILE A 140 -1.46 -9.21 11.80
C ILE A 140 -1.84 -7.83 12.34
N SER A 141 -1.16 -6.77 11.89
CA SER A 141 -1.47 -5.40 12.29
C SER A 141 -2.87 -4.95 11.87
N GLY A 142 -3.34 -5.40 10.70
CA GLY A 142 -4.71 -5.20 10.23
C GLY A 142 -5.73 -5.90 11.12
N PHE A 143 -5.54 -7.21 11.30
CA PHE A 143 -6.49 -8.10 11.96
C PHE A 143 -6.61 -7.78 13.45
N VAL A 144 -5.48 -7.61 14.15
CA VAL A 144 -5.49 -7.27 15.57
C VAL A 144 -6.19 -5.93 15.80
N HIS A 145 -5.84 -4.91 15.01
CA HIS A 145 -6.44 -3.60 15.15
C HIS A 145 -7.95 -3.61 14.87
N LEU A 146 -8.37 -4.19 13.75
CA LEU A 146 -9.72 -4.01 13.23
C LEU A 146 -10.70 -5.06 13.75
N CYS A 147 -10.26 -6.31 13.80
CA CYS A 147 -11.11 -7.47 14.07
C CYS A 147 -10.97 -7.96 15.50
N TYR A 148 -9.75 -8.12 15.98
CA TYR A 148 -9.51 -8.67 17.31
C TYR A 148 -9.95 -7.72 18.43
N THR A 149 -9.75 -6.40 18.25
CA THR A 149 -10.17 -5.40 19.24
C THR A 149 -11.59 -4.84 19.08
N HIS A 150 -12.29 -5.15 17.98
CA HIS A 150 -13.63 -4.65 17.64
C HIS A 150 -13.80 -3.12 17.65
N LYS A 151 -12.73 -2.35 17.40
CA LYS A 151 -12.75 -0.88 17.50
C LYS A 151 -13.34 -0.14 16.28
N VAL A 152 -14.08 -0.81 15.40
CA VAL A 152 -14.61 -0.22 14.16
C VAL A 152 -16.12 -0.43 14.01
N ARG A 153 -16.83 0.62 13.56
CA ARG A 153 -18.31 0.66 13.45
C ARG A 153 -18.87 -0.44 12.54
N ASN A 154 -18.20 -0.77 11.44
CA ASN A 154 -18.61 -1.79 10.47
C ASN A 154 -17.80 -3.08 10.63
N TYR A 155 -17.59 -3.52 11.87
CA TYR A 155 -16.70 -4.65 12.17
C TYR A 155 -17.09 -5.93 11.42
N LYS A 156 -18.39 -6.21 11.26
CA LYS A 156 -18.86 -7.41 10.56
C LYS A 156 -18.37 -7.42 9.11
N GLN A 157 -18.51 -6.32 8.37
CA GLN A 157 -18.06 -6.22 6.98
C GLN A 157 -16.52 -6.20 6.88
N PHE A 158 -15.87 -5.43 7.76
CA PHE A 158 -14.40 -5.38 7.86
C PHE A 158 -13.79 -6.77 8.02
N CYS A 159 -14.40 -7.58 8.88
CA CYS A 159 -13.90 -8.88 9.30
C CYS A 159 -14.57 -10.05 8.58
N LEU A 160 -15.19 -9.80 7.41
CA LEU A 160 -15.83 -10.83 6.57
C LEU A 160 -16.86 -11.71 7.32
N GLY A 161 -17.51 -11.15 8.35
CA GLY A 161 -18.43 -11.86 9.24
C GLY A 161 -17.76 -12.84 10.21
N CYS A 162 -16.43 -12.89 10.28
CA CYS A 162 -15.67 -13.84 11.11
C CYS A 162 -15.34 -13.34 12.53
N GLY A 163 -15.59 -12.06 12.83
CA GLY A 163 -15.24 -11.48 14.12
C GLY A 163 -13.75 -11.65 14.44
N LYS A 164 -13.43 -12.24 15.60
CA LYS A 164 -12.04 -12.50 16.04
C LYS A 164 -11.42 -13.78 15.45
N ASN A 165 -12.18 -14.59 14.71
CA ASN A 165 -11.69 -15.86 14.17
C ASN A 165 -10.84 -15.61 12.91
N PHE A 166 -9.51 -15.59 13.08
CA PHE A 166 -8.58 -15.37 11.97
C PHE A 166 -8.57 -16.54 10.96
N LYS A 167 -8.80 -17.79 11.39
CA LYS A 167 -8.89 -18.95 10.48
C LYS A 167 -10.04 -18.76 9.49
N CYS A 168 -11.23 -18.41 10.00
CA CYS A 168 -12.40 -18.06 9.18
C CYS A 168 -12.07 -16.89 8.22
N PHE A 169 -11.43 -15.84 8.74
CA PHE A 169 -11.11 -14.66 7.94
C PHE A 169 -10.18 -14.99 6.77
N VAL A 170 -9.07 -15.68 7.04
CA VAL A 170 -8.09 -16.06 6.00
C VAL A 170 -8.73 -16.97 4.96
N ASN A 171 -9.54 -17.96 5.38
CA ASN A 171 -10.24 -18.84 4.45
C ASN A 171 -11.20 -18.06 3.54
N LYS A 172 -11.98 -17.12 4.09
CA LYS A 172 -12.87 -16.28 3.27
C LYS A 172 -12.10 -15.35 2.34
N LEU A 173 -11.01 -14.73 2.82
CA LEU A 173 -10.17 -13.86 1.99
C LEU A 173 -9.54 -14.65 0.84
N TYR A 174 -9.00 -15.84 1.14
CA TYR A 174 -8.46 -16.76 0.14
C TYR A 174 -9.51 -17.06 -0.94
N ASN A 175 -10.72 -17.50 -0.53
CA ASN A 175 -11.80 -17.80 -1.47
C ASN A 175 -12.21 -16.58 -2.31
N ILE A 176 -12.35 -15.40 -1.70
CA ILE A 176 -12.68 -14.16 -2.43
C ILE A 176 -11.66 -13.89 -3.55
N LEU A 177 -10.37 -14.05 -3.25
CA LEU A 177 -9.30 -13.76 -4.20
C LEU A 177 -9.10 -14.89 -5.22
N THR A 178 -9.36 -16.15 -4.89
CA THR A 178 -9.23 -17.26 -5.84
C THR A 178 -10.46 -17.46 -6.71
N SER A 179 -11.65 -16.98 -6.31
CA SER A 179 -12.86 -16.98 -7.15
C SER A 179 -12.79 -16.01 -8.34
N GLY A 180 -11.74 -15.19 -8.45
CA GLY A 180 -11.48 -14.35 -9.60
C GLY A 180 -11.85 -12.87 -9.41
N TYR A 181 -11.57 -12.08 -10.46
CA TYR A 181 -11.59 -10.62 -10.41
C TYR A 181 -12.91 -10.01 -9.93
N ILE A 182 -14.04 -10.56 -10.37
CA ILE A 182 -15.37 -10.05 -10.02
C ILE A 182 -15.61 -10.19 -8.51
N SER A 183 -15.24 -11.32 -7.90
CA SER A 183 -15.34 -11.50 -6.45
C SER A 183 -14.42 -10.51 -5.71
N ALA A 184 -13.17 -10.39 -6.16
CA ALA A 184 -12.19 -9.50 -5.56
C ALA A 184 -12.65 -8.03 -5.57
N VAL A 185 -13.20 -7.53 -6.69
CA VAL A 185 -13.60 -6.11 -6.82
C VAL A 185 -14.84 -5.75 -6.01
N HIS A 186 -15.78 -6.68 -5.81
CA HIS A 186 -17.00 -6.45 -5.01
C HIS A 186 -16.78 -6.52 -3.50
N GLY A 187 -15.58 -6.92 -3.04
CA GLY A 187 -15.23 -6.91 -1.63
C GLY A 187 -15.39 -5.53 -0.97
N TYR A 188 -15.76 -5.53 0.32
CA TYR A 188 -15.97 -4.29 1.09
C TYR A 188 -14.73 -3.40 1.06
N PHE A 189 -14.88 -2.13 0.67
CA PHE A 189 -13.76 -1.26 0.32
C PHE A 189 -12.69 -1.14 1.42
N GLN A 190 -13.10 -1.11 2.69
CA GLN A 190 -12.13 -1.03 3.78
C GLN A 190 -11.39 -2.34 3.99
N THR A 191 -12.07 -3.48 3.81
CA THR A 191 -11.41 -4.79 3.84
C THR A 191 -10.36 -4.88 2.75
N LYS A 192 -10.71 -4.44 1.52
CA LYS A 192 -9.76 -4.36 0.41
C LYS A 192 -8.54 -3.51 0.76
N ALA A 193 -8.75 -2.29 1.24
CA ALA A 193 -7.67 -1.37 1.57
C ALA A 193 -6.70 -1.93 2.64
N HIS A 194 -7.21 -2.67 3.63
CA HIS A 194 -6.40 -3.14 4.75
C HIS A 194 -5.80 -4.54 4.58
N PHE A 195 -6.44 -5.42 3.81
CA PHE A 195 -6.10 -6.84 3.78
C PHE A 195 -5.77 -7.39 2.39
N TYR A 196 -6.09 -6.69 1.30
CA TYR A 196 -5.67 -7.18 -0.02
C TYR A 196 -4.17 -6.95 -0.23
N PRO A 197 -3.52 -7.74 -1.12
CA PRO A 197 -2.12 -7.57 -1.46
C PRO A 197 -1.78 -6.11 -1.81
N GLN A 198 -0.60 -5.68 -1.40
CA GLN A 198 -0.06 -4.34 -1.63
C GLN A 198 0.18 -4.09 -3.12
N THR A 199 0.53 -5.14 -3.87
CA THR A 199 0.59 -5.15 -5.34
C THR A 199 -0.75 -4.88 -6.03
N MET A 200 -1.89 -5.11 -5.35
CA MET A 200 -3.23 -4.75 -5.84
C MET A 200 -3.64 -3.31 -5.49
N GLN A 201 -2.83 -2.59 -4.71
CA GLN A 201 -3.08 -1.21 -4.31
C GLN A 201 -2.35 -0.25 -5.24
N CYS A 202 -2.71 1.03 -5.17
CA CYS A 202 -2.01 2.10 -5.91
C CYS A 202 -1.96 1.91 -7.44
N ASN A 203 -2.77 1.00 -7.98
CA ASN A 203 -2.63 0.51 -9.36
C ASN A 203 -1.15 0.18 -9.68
N TYR A 204 -0.50 -0.48 -8.72
CA TYR A 204 0.95 -0.63 -8.63
C TYR A 204 1.54 -1.23 -9.90
N LEU A 205 0.95 -2.31 -10.43
CA LEU A 205 1.44 -2.95 -11.64
C LEU A 205 1.64 -2.00 -12.83
N LYS A 206 0.73 -1.03 -13.01
CA LYS A 206 0.82 -0.05 -14.12
C LYS A 206 1.82 1.07 -13.83
N ASN A 207 2.20 1.27 -12.58
CA ASN A 207 3.00 2.40 -12.12
C ASN A 207 4.25 1.96 -11.35
N LYS A 208 4.64 0.69 -11.41
CA LYS A 208 5.70 0.06 -10.59
C LYS A 208 6.98 0.90 -10.58
N ASN A 209 7.46 1.27 -11.78
CA ASN A 209 8.70 2.02 -11.96
C ASN A 209 8.58 3.53 -11.67
N LYS A 210 7.41 4.00 -11.21
CA LYS A 210 7.11 5.40 -10.93
C LYS A 210 7.09 5.71 -9.43
N PHE A 211 7.20 4.70 -8.57
CA PHE A 211 7.20 4.86 -7.13
C PHE A 211 8.60 4.85 -6.53
N ALA A 212 8.83 5.70 -5.54
CA ALA A 212 9.89 5.52 -4.55
C ALA A 212 9.35 4.57 -3.47
N VAL A 213 9.71 3.28 -3.57
CA VAL A 213 9.23 2.25 -2.66
C VAL A 213 10.09 2.21 -1.40
N LEU A 214 9.47 2.37 -0.23
CA LEU A 214 10.13 2.26 1.08
C LEU A 214 9.62 1.03 1.82
N LYS A 215 10.52 0.17 2.30
CA LYS A 215 10.18 -1.01 3.10
C LYS A 215 10.11 -0.62 4.58
N PHE A 216 8.92 -0.69 5.17
CA PHE A 216 8.70 -0.49 6.60
C PHE A 216 8.78 -1.84 7.32
N ASP A 217 9.82 -2.00 8.15
CA ASP A 217 9.98 -3.14 9.04
C ASP A 217 9.94 -2.66 10.51
N PRO A 218 8.90 -3.02 11.29
CA PRO A 218 8.85 -2.72 12.71
C PRO A 218 10.05 -3.22 13.53
N LYS A 219 10.79 -4.22 13.04
CA LYS A 219 11.97 -4.80 13.70
C LYS A 219 13.25 -4.03 13.39
N ASN A 220 13.32 -3.36 12.24
CA ASN A 220 14.46 -2.55 11.83
C ASN A 220 13.96 -1.29 11.11
N LEU A 221 13.79 -0.21 11.89
CA LEU A 221 13.23 1.03 11.39
C LEU A 221 14.27 2.05 10.93
N ASP A 222 15.54 1.86 11.28
CA ASP A 222 16.58 2.87 10.99
C ASP A 222 16.83 3.03 9.50
N SER A 223 16.85 1.92 8.75
CA SER A 223 16.96 1.97 7.29
C SER A 223 15.77 2.70 6.67
N PHE A 224 14.55 2.39 7.12
CA PHE A 224 13.33 3.04 6.67
C PHE A 224 13.36 4.56 6.93
N TYR A 225 13.75 4.98 8.14
CA TYR A 225 13.83 6.39 8.51
C TYR A 225 14.88 7.14 7.71
N LYS A 226 16.08 6.56 7.54
CA LYS A 226 17.14 7.15 6.71
C LYS A 226 16.69 7.34 5.26
N SER A 227 16.08 6.32 4.64
CA SER A 227 15.58 6.45 3.27
C SER A 227 14.45 7.48 3.13
N LEU A 228 13.60 7.64 4.16
CA LEU A 228 12.60 8.71 4.16
C LEU A 228 13.26 10.09 4.28
N GLU A 229 14.19 10.27 5.20
CA GLU A 229 14.99 11.50 5.37
C GLU A 229 15.67 11.90 4.06
N GLU A 230 16.36 10.95 3.40
CA GLU A 230 17.03 11.18 2.11
C GLU A 230 16.06 11.70 1.05
N ILE A 231 14.86 11.12 0.92
CA ILE A 231 13.85 11.59 -0.03
C ILE A 231 13.39 13.01 0.30
N LEU A 232 13.18 13.33 1.59
CA LEU A 232 12.76 14.67 2.01
C LEU A 232 13.84 15.72 1.67
N ILE A 233 15.11 15.41 1.93
CA ILE A 233 16.26 16.28 1.61
C ILE A 233 16.37 16.47 0.10
N GLN A 234 16.30 15.39 -0.69
CA GLN A 234 16.34 15.45 -2.16
C GLN A 234 15.19 16.28 -2.75
N GLN A 235 14.09 16.43 -2.03
CA GLN A 235 12.94 17.24 -2.41
C GLN A 235 12.96 18.65 -1.81
N ASN A 236 14.13 19.08 -1.30
CA ASN A 236 14.39 20.42 -0.75
C ASN A 236 13.46 20.77 0.42
N VAL A 237 13.08 19.78 1.23
CA VAL A 237 12.45 20.04 2.52
C VAL A 237 13.50 20.67 3.45
N PRO A 238 13.24 21.83 4.09
CA PRO A 238 14.19 22.47 4.99
C PRO A 238 14.67 21.53 6.09
N ARG A 239 15.96 21.62 6.43
CA ARG A 239 16.61 20.70 7.37
C ARG A 239 15.90 20.63 8.73
N GLU A 240 15.50 21.78 9.26
CA GLU A 240 14.72 21.91 10.50
C GLU A 240 13.42 21.06 10.50
N LYS A 241 12.74 20.98 9.35
CA LYS A 241 11.51 20.19 9.20
C LYS A 241 11.80 18.72 9.07
N VAL A 242 12.88 18.37 8.38
CA VAL A 242 13.34 16.99 8.26
C VAL A 242 13.71 16.44 9.64
N GLU A 243 14.43 17.22 10.44
CA GLU A 243 14.81 16.87 11.81
C GLU A 243 13.60 16.79 12.75
N TYR A 244 12.64 17.71 12.61
CA TYR A 244 11.35 17.61 13.30
C TYR A 244 10.63 16.30 12.95
N ILE A 245 10.52 15.97 11.65
CA ILE A 245 9.86 14.74 11.19
C ILE A 245 10.58 13.50 11.72
N ASP A 246 11.91 13.43 11.61
CA ASP A 246 12.70 12.28 12.08
C ASP A 246 12.52 12.05 13.59
N ARG A 247 12.62 13.12 14.39
CA ARG A 247 12.37 13.05 15.83
C ARG A 247 10.97 12.54 16.14
N GLU A 248 9.95 13.09 15.48
CA GLU A 248 8.55 12.74 15.70
C GLU A 248 8.25 11.28 15.37
N ILE A 249 8.74 10.76 14.23
CA ILE A 249 8.44 9.38 13.80
C ILE A 249 9.19 8.31 14.60
N ARG A 250 10.31 8.67 15.23
CA ARG A 250 11.06 7.81 16.16
C ARG A 250 10.44 7.80 17.55
N THR A 251 9.95 8.95 18.00
CA THR A 251 9.42 9.14 19.37
C THR A 251 7.98 8.64 19.48
N TYR A 252 7.11 9.06 18.56
CA TYR A 252 5.68 8.87 18.70
C TYR A 252 5.14 7.82 17.74
N ARG A 253 4.12 7.09 18.23
CA ARG A 253 3.40 6.10 17.45
C ARG A 253 1.95 6.54 17.32
N ILE A 254 1.41 6.49 16.10
CA ILE A 254 -0.01 6.75 15.85
C ILE A 254 -0.86 5.84 16.75
N LYS A 255 -1.94 6.38 17.35
CA LYS A 255 -2.83 5.71 18.32
C LYS A 255 -3.22 4.27 17.98
N HIS A 256 -3.46 4.00 16.70
CA HIS A 256 -3.90 2.69 16.20
C HIS A 256 -2.75 1.74 15.78
N SER A 257 -1.50 2.09 16.10
CA SER A 257 -0.36 1.17 16.01
C SER A 257 -0.60 -0.07 16.88
N THR A 258 -0.18 -1.23 16.40
CA THR A 258 -0.32 -2.51 17.11
C THR A 258 1.02 -3.08 17.56
N THR A 259 2.13 -2.51 17.11
CA THR A 259 3.49 -2.98 17.43
C THR A 259 3.74 -2.90 18.93
N GLY A 260 4.32 -3.96 19.51
CA GLY A 260 4.70 -4.04 20.92
C GLY A 260 3.54 -4.13 21.92
N LYS A 261 2.27 -4.21 21.48
CA LYS A 261 1.13 -4.34 22.39
C LYS A 261 0.93 -5.78 22.82
N ALA A 262 0.67 -6.02 24.11
CA ALA A 262 0.45 -7.35 24.69
C ALA A 262 -0.55 -8.21 23.90
N LYS A 263 -1.69 -7.63 23.48
CA LYS A 263 -2.69 -8.34 22.66
C LYS A 263 -2.17 -8.79 21.28
N THR A 264 -1.22 -8.05 20.70
CA THR A 264 -0.58 -8.42 19.45
C THR A 264 0.38 -9.58 19.67
N ILE A 265 1.14 -9.56 20.76
CA ILE A 265 2.07 -10.63 21.13
C ILE A 265 1.29 -11.93 21.38
N GLU A 266 0.23 -11.88 22.18
CA GLU A 266 -0.66 -13.03 22.42
C GLU A 266 -1.26 -13.59 21.12
N PHE A 267 -1.66 -12.71 20.19
CA PHE A 267 -2.19 -13.13 18.90
C PHE A 267 -1.11 -13.83 18.05
N ILE A 268 0.10 -13.27 18.00
CA ILE A 268 1.24 -13.80 17.24
C ILE A 268 1.55 -15.24 17.68
N GLU A 269 1.62 -15.49 18.99
CA GLU A 269 1.92 -16.82 19.55
C GLU A 269 0.90 -17.89 19.12
N LYS A 270 -0.39 -17.52 19.01
CA LYS A 270 -1.46 -18.41 18.53
C LYS A 270 -1.43 -18.55 17.01
N PHE A 271 -1.18 -17.44 16.31
CA PHE A 271 -1.27 -17.35 14.87
C PHE A 271 -0.17 -18.15 14.16
N TYR A 272 1.08 -18.08 14.62
CA TYR A 272 2.19 -18.78 13.98
C TYR A 272 2.18 -20.30 14.16
N LYS A 273 1.35 -20.83 15.06
CA LYS A 273 1.13 -22.28 15.22
C LYS A 273 0.26 -22.88 14.10
N GLU A 274 -0.46 -22.05 13.36
CA GLU A 274 -1.43 -22.48 12.35
C GLU A 274 -0.83 -22.54 10.94
N LYS A 275 -0.05 -23.59 10.66
CA LYS A 275 0.70 -23.74 9.40
C LYS A 275 -0.17 -23.65 8.15
N ASP A 276 -1.35 -24.27 8.15
CA ASP A 276 -2.27 -24.22 6.99
C ASP A 276 -2.78 -22.82 6.69
N ILE A 277 -2.98 -22.01 7.74
CA ILE A 277 -3.41 -20.62 7.61
C ILE A 277 -2.27 -19.76 7.09
N LEU A 278 -1.04 -19.98 7.59
CA LEU A 278 0.15 -19.32 7.07
C LEU A 278 0.36 -19.62 5.60
N LYS A 279 0.22 -20.89 5.18
CA LYS A 279 0.35 -21.30 3.78
C LYS A 279 -0.62 -20.54 2.86
N LYS A 280 -1.89 -20.45 3.25
CA LYS A 280 -2.90 -19.66 2.50
C LYS A 280 -2.56 -18.17 2.44
N LEU A 281 -2.00 -17.60 3.51
CA LEU A 281 -1.56 -16.21 3.49
C LEU A 281 -0.34 -15.99 2.60
N ILE A 282 0.60 -16.94 2.57
CA ILE A 282 1.72 -16.92 1.62
C ILE A 282 1.17 -16.95 0.19
N GLU A 283 0.19 -17.80 -0.12
CA GLU A 283 -0.45 -17.84 -1.44
C GLU A 283 -1.17 -16.53 -1.79
N ILE A 284 -1.95 -15.95 -0.85
CA ILE A 284 -2.62 -14.66 -1.04
C ILE A 284 -1.63 -13.54 -1.34
N TYR A 285 -0.54 -13.47 -0.58
CA TYR A 285 0.42 -12.37 -0.64
C TYR A 285 1.68 -12.71 -1.44
N TYR A 286 1.67 -13.80 -2.20
CA TYR A 286 2.86 -14.32 -2.84
C TYR A 286 3.60 -13.27 -3.68
N TYR A 287 2.84 -12.51 -4.49
CA TYR A 287 3.40 -11.44 -5.28
C TYR A 287 3.93 -10.28 -4.45
N ASP A 288 3.37 -9.96 -3.29
CA ASP A 288 3.96 -8.94 -2.42
C ASP A 288 5.34 -9.37 -1.92
N PHE A 289 5.53 -10.66 -1.59
CA PHE A 289 6.84 -11.17 -1.18
C PHE A 289 7.86 -11.08 -2.29
N LYS A 290 7.50 -11.56 -3.49
CA LYS A 290 8.41 -11.54 -4.65
C LYS A 290 8.72 -10.15 -5.15
N GLU A 291 7.69 -9.32 -5.27
CA GLU A 291 7.78 -7.99 -5.88
C GLU A 291 8.55 -7.00 -5.00
N PHE A 292 8.35 -7.07 -3.69
CA PHE A 292 9.00 -6.19 -2.73
C PHE A 292 10.16 -6.85 -2.00
N ASP A 293 10.59 -8.03 -2.45
CA ASP A 293 11.74 -8.75 -1.93
C ASP A 293 11.66 -8.86 -0.38
N PHE A 294 10.57 -9.45 0.08
CA PHE A 294 10.39 -9.86 1.46
C PHE A 294 10.63 -11.36 1.59
N GLU A 295 11.27 -11.76 2.68
CA GLU A 295 11.47 -13.17 2.99
C GLU A 295 10.13 -13.90 3.14
N ILE A 296 9.98 -15.01 2.42
CA ILE A 296 8.84 -15.92 2.54
C ILE A 296 9.10 -16.82 3.75
N PRO A 297 8.19 -16.86 4.75
CA PRO A 297 8.37 -17.72 5.91
C PRO A 297 8.51 -19.20 5.52
N ASN A 298 9.51 -19.87 6.08
CA ASN A 298 9.65 -21.31 5.99
C ASN A 298 8.70 -21.97 7.01
N ILE A 299 7.67 -22.68 6.55
CA ILE A 299 6.55 -23.19 7.36
C ILE A 299 6.38 -24.70 7.25
#